data_AF-A0A0B7GQ90-F1
#
_entry.id   AF-A0A0B7GQ90-F1
#
_cell.length_a   1.000
_cell.length_b   1.000
_cell.length_c   1.000
_cell.angle_alpha   90.00
_cell.angle_beta   90.00
_cell.angle_gamma   90.00
#
_symmetry.space_group_name_H-M   'P 1'
#
loop_
_entity.id
_entity.type
_entity.pdbx_description
1 polymer ?
#
loop_
_entity_poly.entity_id
_entity_poly.type
_entity_poly.pdbx_seq_one_letter_code
_entity_poly.pdbx_strand_id
1 'polypeptide(L)'
;MITGLRVGEVQGLRRKDLGESCIYLRNSWSPIDKLKVPKNTEPRIVVVPRFLIQSLIDLVNNTPHPYSEDNYVFGQRREQTTLLTVS
;
A
#
# COMPACT_ATOMS: atom_id res chain seq x y z
N MET A 1 16.75 -6.98 -0.61
CA MET A 1 15.30 -6.78 -0.74
C MET A 1 14.61 -7.69 0.27
N ILE A 2 13.77 -7.17 1.18
CA ILE A 2 13.28 -7.94 2.35
C ILE A 2 12.02 -8.77 2.04
N THR A 3 11.15 -8.30 1.13
CA THR A 3 9.80 -8.88 0.93
C THR A 3 9.62 -9.69 -0.35
N GLY A 4 10.52 -9.57 -1.32
CA GLY A 4 10.41 -10.26 -2.62
C GLY A 4 9.16 -9.88 -3.45
N LEU A 5 8.48 -8.78 -3.12
CA LEU A 5 7.29 -8.32 -3.84
C LEU A 5 7.67 -7.74 -5.22
N ARG A 6 6.89 -8.07 -6.24
CA ARG A 6 7.01 -7.47 -7.57
C ARG A 6 6.46 -6.03 -7.55
N VAL A 7 6.90 -5.18 -8.48
CA VAL A 7 6.50 -3.77 -8.50
C VAL A 7 4.97 -3.56 -8.54
N GLY A 8 4.23 -4.37 -9.32
CA GLY A 8 2.77 -4.31 -9.36
C GLY A 8 2.12 -4.77 -8.06
N GLU A 9 2.71 -5.74 -7.36
CA GLU A 9 2.27 -6.22 -6.05
C GLU A 9 2.43 -5.11 -5.00
N VAL A 10 3.55 -4.37 -5.03
CA VAL A 10 3.77 -3.20 -4.17
C VAL A 10 2.75 -2.10 -4.46
N GLN A 11 2.52 -1.76 -5.73
CA GLN A 11 1.56 -0.72 -6.12
C GLN A 11 0.10 -1.09 -5.78
N GLY A 12 -0.25 -2.37 -5.77
CA GLY A 12 -1.59 -2.86 -5.45
C GLY A 12 -1.84 -3.09 -3.96
N LEU A 13 -0.84 -2.86 -3.10
CA LEU A 13 -0.91 -3.17 -1.68
C LEU A 13 -1.86 -2.22 -0.96
N ARG A 14 -2.83 -2.77 -0.22
CA ARG A 14 -3.82 -2.00 0.56
C ARG A 14 -3.67 -2.19 2.06
N ARG A 15 -4.29 -1.30 2.85
CA ARG A 15 -4.30 -1.37 4.32
C ARG A 15 -4.71 -2.75 4.83
N LYS A 16 -5.81 -3.30 4.31
CA LYS A 16 -6.33 -4.63 4.70
C LYS A 16 -5.42 -5.81 4.35
N ASP A 17 -4.41 -5.58 3.52
CA ASP A 17 -3.42 -6.60 3.16
C ASP A 17 -2.27 -6.66 4.20
N LEU A 18 -2.20 -5.73 5.17
CA LEU A 18 -1.20 -5.70 6.24
C LEU A 18 -1.68 -6.46 7.47
N GLY A 19 -1.08 -7.61 7.76
CA GLY A 19 -1.23 -8.34 9.02
C GLY A 19 -0.19 -7.92 10.05
N GLU A 20 -0.18 -8.53 11.24
CA GLU A 20 0.72 -8.14 12.34
C GLU A 20 2.21 -8.36 12.04
N SER A 21 2.54 -9.44 11.33
CA SER A 21 3.90 -9.85 10.97
C SER A 21 3.98 -10.44 9.56
N CYS A 22 3.00 -10.08 8.72
CA CYS A 22 2.88 -10.61 7.38
C CYS A 22 2.13 -9.67 6.44
N ILE A 23 2.33 -9.88 5.15
CA ILE A 23 1.58 -9.23 4.08
C ILE A 23 0.75 -10.30 3.35
N TYR A 24 -0.56 -10.08 3.28
CA TYR A 24 -1.48 -10.89 2.49
C TYR A 24 -1.49 -10.42 1.05
N LEU A 25 -0.66 -11.01 0.22
CA LEU A 25 -0.58 -10.61 -1.17
C LEU A 25 -1.71 -11.24 -1.98
N ARG A 26 -2.76 -10.47 -2.22
CA ARG A 26 -3.97 -10.90 -2.96
C ARG A 26 -4.15 -10.20 -4.29
N ASN A 27 -3.44 -9.09 -4.51
CA ASN A 27 -3.65 -8.20 -5.65
C ASN A 27 -2.33 -7.74 -6.25
N SER A 28 -2.38 -7.35 -7.51
CA SER A 28 -1.33 -6.63 -8.22
C SER A 28 -1.99 -5.50 -9.00
N TRP A 29 -1.33 -4.36 -9.06
CA TRP A 29 -1.75 -3.24 -9.89
C TRP A 29 -0.97 -3.18 -11.20
N SER A 30 -1.60 -2.71 -12.28
CA SER A 30 -0.94 -2.31 -13.51
C SER A 30 -1.68 -1.15 -14.19
N PRO A 31 -1.00 -0.34 -15.03
CA PRO A 31 -1.64 0.79 -15.69
C PRO A 31 -2.85 0.42 -16.56
N ILE A 32 -2.74 -0.73 -17.24
CA ILE A 32 -3.74 -1.26 -18.18
C ILE A 32 -4.89 -1.92 -17.41
N ASP A 33 -4.58 -2.97 -16.63
CA ASP A 33 -5.61 -3.81 -15.99
C ASP A 33 -6.10 -3.25 -14.64
N LYS A 34 -5.54 -2.13 -14.17
CA LYS A 34 -5.73 -1.58 -12.81
C LYS A 34 -5.49 -2.65 -11.74
N LEU A 35 -6.31 -2.69 -10.70
CA LEU A 35 -6.22 -3.68 -9.63
C LEU A 35 -6.72 -5.03 -10.14
N LYS A 36 -5.83 -6.02 -10.18
CA LYS A 36 -6.12 -7.37 -10.65
C LYS A 36 -5.57 -8.42 -9.69
N VAL A 37 -6.04 -9.65 -9.83
CA VAL A 37 -5.40 -10.82 -9.22
C VAL A 37 -4.00 -11.01 -9.82
N PRO A 38 -2.99 -11.46 -9.06
CA PRO A 38 -1.66 -11.67 -9.61
C PRO A 38 -1.70 -12.71 -10.74
N LYS A 39 -1.14 -12.36 -11.91
CA LYS A 39 -1.32 -13.13 -13.16
C LYS A 39 -0.91 -14.61 -13.05
N ASN A 40 0.14 -14.91 -12.29
CA ASN A 40 0.75 -16.25 -12.22
C ASN A 40 1.04 -16.67 -10.77
N THR A 41 0.40 -16.06 -9.79
CA THR A 41 0.70 -16.36 -8.39
C THR A 41 -0.57 -16.34 -7.60
N GLU A 42 -0.92 -17.51 -7.06
CA GLU A 42 -2.02 -17.63 -6.10
C GLU A 42 -1.80 -16.64 -4.94
N PRO A 43 -2.89 -16.17 -4.30
CA PRO A 43 -2.78 -15.39 -3.08
C PRO A 43 -1.81 -16.04 -2.10
N ARG A 44 -0.82 -15.27 -1.64
CA ARG A 44 0.25 -15.79 -0.76
C ARG A 44 0.48 -14.89 0.44
N ILE A 45 1.04 -15.47 1.49
CA ILE A 45 1.45 -14.74 2.68
C ILE A 45 2.96 -14.53 2.62
N VAL A 46 3.40 -13.28 2.79
CA VAL A 46 4.81 -12.94 2.92
C VAL A 46 5.08 -12.58 4.37
N VAL A 47 5.84 -13.42 5.08
CA VAL A 47 6.25 -13.15 6.46
C VAL A 47 7.29 -12.04 6.45
N VAL A 48 7.08 -11.01 7.28
CA VAL A 48 7.95 -9.85 7.38
C VAL A 48 8.12 -9.43 8.84
N PRO A 49 9.23 -8.75 9.20
CA PRO A 49 9.40 -8.22 10.54
C PRO A 49 8.29 -7.23 10.91
N ARG A 50 7.84 -7.27 12.18
CA ARG A 50 6.78 -6.37 12.70
C ARG A 50 7.10 -4.88 12.49
N PHE A 51 8.37 -4.48 12.59
CA PHE A 51 8.76 -3.08 12.37
C PHE A 51 8.42 -2.61 10.95
N LEU A 52 8.51 -3.48 9.95
CA LEU A 52 8.18 -3.14 8.56
C LEU A 52 6.68 -2.92 8.41
N ILE A 53 5.85 -3.79 9.00
CA ILE A 53 4.40 -3.62 9.04
C ILE A 53 4.04 -2.28 9.67
N GLN A 54 4.66 -1.95 10.82
CA GLN A 54 4.41 -0.69 11.50
C GLN A 54 4.71 0.51 10.58
N SER A 55 5.87 0.50 9.91
CA SER A 55 6.22 1.57 8.97
C SER A 55 5.23 1.70 7.80
N LEU A 56 4.68 0.58 7.30
CA LEU A 56 3.66 0.60 6.24
C LEU A 56 2.31 1.11 6.75
N ILE A 57 1.92 0.75 7.97
CA ILE A 57 0.71 1.27 8.62
C ILE A 57 0.83 2.77 8.86
N ASP A 58 1.98 3.24 9.33
CA ASP A 58 2.24 4.66 9.55
C ASP A 58 2.16 5.43 8.22
N LEU A 59 2.65 4.86 7.11
CA LEU A 59 2.51 5.45 5.79
C LEU A 59 1.04 5.58 5.36
N VAL A 60 0.22 4.55 5.57
CA VAL A 60 -1.24 4.59 5.30
C VAL A 60 -1.93 5.64 6.18
N ASN A 61 -1.56 5.72 7.46
CA ASN A 61 -2.16 6.66 8.40
C ASN A 61 -1.85 8.12 8.08
N ASN A 62 -0.76 8.38 7.35
CA ASN A 62 -0.38 9.71 6.86
C ASN A 62 -1.10 10.11 5.54
N THR A 63 -2.16 9.40 5.16
CA THR A 63 -3.03 9.75 4.02
C THR A 63 -4.29 10.49 4.49
N PRO A 64 -4.96 11.29 3.63
CA PRO A 64 -6.17 12.03 4.01
C PRO A 64 -7.33 11.19 4.55
N HIS A 65 -7.36 9.87 4.27
CA HIS A 65 -8.48 8.99 4.62
C HIS A 65 -8.03 7.76 5.41
N PRO A 66 -7.33 7.89 6.54
CA PRO A 66 -6.48 6.85 7.13
C PRO A 66 -7.22 5.55 7.56
N TYR A 67 -8.53 5.63 7.76
CA TYR A 67 -9.36 4.53 8.28
C TYR A 67 -9.91 3.58 7.21
N SER A 68 -9.79 3.94 5.92
CA SER A 68 -10.31 3.07 4.86
C SER A 68 -9.42 1.83 4.66
N GLU A 69 -10.03 0.65 4.77
CA GLU A 69 -9.38 -0.64 4.51
C GLU A 69 -8.89 -0.79 3.07
N ASP A 70 -9.53 -0.08 2.14
CA ASP A 70 -9.18 -0.09 0.72
C ASP A 70 -8.12 0.92 0.31
N ASN A 71 -7.60 1.70 1.27
CA ASN A 71 -6.52 2.62 0.98
C ASN A 71 -5.27 1.88 0.52
N TYR A 72 -4.69 2.38 -0.56
CA TYR A 72 -3.37 1.98 -1.01
C TYR A 72 -2.31 2.43 -0.02
N VAL A 73 -1.36 1.53 0.27
CA VAL A 73 -0.19 1.82 1.09
C VAL A 73 0.70 2.85 0.41
N PHE A 74 0.83 2.76 -0.92
CA PHE A 74 1.62 3.69 -1.73
C PHE A 74 0.69 4.52 -2.61
N GLY A 75 0.26 5.68 -2.10
CA GLY A 75 -0.55 6.65 -2.83
C GLY A 75 0.23 7.91 -3.20
N GLN A 76 -0.29 8.68 -4.15
CA GLN A 76 0.24 10.03 -4.42
C GLN A 76 -0.17 10.98 -3.30
N ARG A 77 0.81 11.62 -2.67
CA ARG A 77 0.56 12.75 -1.78
C ARG A 77 0.33 14.00 -2.63
N ARG A 78 -0.86 14.59 -2.55
CA ARG A 78 -1.07 15.95 -3.08
C ARG A 78 -0.58 16.93 -2.02
N GLU A 79 0.42 17.73 -2.34
CA GLU A 79 0.81 18.85 -1.48
C GLU A 79 -0.37 19.81 -1.39
N GLN A 80 -0.78 20.16 -0.16
CA GLN A 80 -1.69 21.28 0.03
C GLN A 80 -0.86 22.54 -0.18
N THR A 81 -0.95 23.14 -1.37
CA THR A 81 -0.46 24.50 -1.59
C THR A 81 -1.30 25.43 -0.72
N THR A 82 -0.82 25.76 0.48
CA THR A 82 -1.39 26.83 1.29
C THR A 82 -1.18 28.13 0.52
N LEU A 83 -2.23 28.62 -0.13
CA LEU A 83 -2.27 29.98 -0.66
C LEU A 83 -2.18 30.94 0.52
N LEU A 84 -0.98 31.45 0.78
CA LEU A 84 -0.80 32.62 1.65
C LEU A 84 -1.42 33.81 0.91
N THR A 85 -2.70 34.06 1.15
CA THR A 85 -3.31 35.36 0.83
C THR A 85 -2.66 36.37 1.74
N VAL A 86 -1.77 37.19 1.18
CA VAL A 86 -1.24 38.38 1.82
C VAL A 86 -2.40 39.39 1.86
N SER A 87 -2.96 39.59 3.05
CA SER A 87 -3.95 40.63 3.34
C SER A 87 -3.24 41.92 3.75
#